data_AF-A0A833TUW6-F1
#
_entry.id   AF-A0A833TUW6-F1
#
_cell.length_a   1.000
_cell.length_b   1.000
_cell.length_c   1.000
_cell.angle_alpha   90.00
_cell.angle_beta   90.00
_cell.angle_gamma   90.00
#
_symmetry.space_group_name_H-M   'P 1'
#
loop_
_entity.id
_entity.type
_entity.pdbx_description
1 polymer ?
#
loop_
_entity_poly.entity_id
_entity_poly.type
_entity_poly.pdbx_seq_one_letter_code
_entity_poly.pdbx_strand_id
1 'polypeptide(L)'
;MAFVIYCQARIYEGNEPIQLYSIFQSFIVFKGGLSDGYKNDIAEKGIPDDTYKEDGIALFRVQGTGPDNMQAIQVEAVASSLNSSYCYILHSDSTIFTWSGSLTTSDNQELVERQLDLIKV
;
A
#
# COMPACT_ATOMS: atom_id res chain seq x y z
N MET A 1 -20.29 -34.41 -11.16
CA MET A 1 -19.43 -34.47 -9.97
C MET A 1 -18.27 -33.53 -10.21
N ALA A 2 -18.27 -32.34 -9.59
CA ALA A 2 -17.20 -31.37 -9.75
C ALA A 2 -16.16 -31.62 -8.64
N PHE A 3 -14.92 -31.90 -9.04
CA PHE A 3 -13.80 -31.98 -8.10
C PHE A 3 -13.36 -30.55 -7.79
N VAL A 4 -13.44 -30.14 -6.53
CA VAL A 4 -12.83 -28.90 -6.05
C VAL A 4 -11.34 -29.19 -5.88
N ILE A 5 -10.50 -28.53 -6.68
CA ILE A 5 -9.04 -28.58 -6.53
C ILE A 5 -8.65 -27.40 -5.67
N TYR A 6 -8.03 -27.65 -4.52
CA TYR A 6 -7.45 -26.62 -3.69
C TYR A 6 -6.10 -26.19 -4.27
N CYS A 7 -5.95 -24.90 -4.53
CA CYS A 7 -4.67 -24.30 -4.94
C CYS A 7 -4.12 -23.49 -3.78
N GLN A 8 -2.83 -23.65 -3.49
CA GLN A 8 -2.10 -22.82 -2.53
C GLN A 8 -1.07 -21.99 -3.30
N ALA A 9 -1.05 -20.68 -3.04
CA ALA A 9 -0.08 -19.76 -3.61
C ALA A 9 0.68 -19.05 -2.49
N ARG A 10 1.97 -18.81 -2.73
CA ARG A 10 2.81 -17.92 -1.91
C ARG A 10 3.12 -16.70 -2.76
N ILE A 11 2.74 -15.53 -2.26
CA ILE A 11 2.89 -14.25 -2.95
C ILE A 11 3.87 -13.40 -2.15
N TYR A 12 4.77 -12.72 -2.85
CA TYR A 12 5.75 -11.82 -2.27
C TYR A 12 5.45 -10.39 -2.71
N GLU A 13 5.65 -9.43 -1.82
CA GLU A 13 5.49 -8.00 -2.12
C GLU A 13 6.37 -7.59 -3.31
N GLY A 14 5.79 -6.81 -4.23
CA GLY A 14 6.42 -6.38 -5.47
C GLY A 14 6.54 -7.45 -6.56
N ASN A 15 6.08 -8.68 -6.29
CA ASN A 15 6.07 -9.81 -7.22
C ASN A 15 4.68 -10.46 -7.24
N GLU A 16 3.63 -9.65 -7.19
CA GLU A 16 2.25 -10.12 -7.18
C GLU A 16 1.83 -10.64 -8.57
N PRO A 17 1.17 -11.82 -8.62
CA PRO A 17 0.69 -12.37 -9.88
C PRO A 17 -0.57 -11.62 -10.37
N ILE A 18 -0.83 -11.67 -11.68
CA ILE A 18 -1.97 -10.96 -12.30
C ILE A 18 -3.34 -11.33 -11.69
N GLN A 19 -3.45 -12.55 -11.17
CA GLN A 19 -4.65 -13.05 -10.51
C GLN A 19 -4.95 -12.30 -9.21
N LEU A 20 -3.92 -11.83 -8.47
CA LEU A 20 -4.13 -11.05 -7.25
C LEU A 20 -4.85 -9.74 -7.59
N TYR A 21 -4.39 -9.03 -8.62
CA TYR A 21 -5.02 -7.80 -9.11
C TYR A 21 -6.44 -8.07 -9.60
N SER A 22 -6.68 -9.19 -10.27
CA SER A 22 -8.03 -9.54 -10.74
C SER A 22 -9.02 -9.80 -9.60
N ILE A 23 -8.54 -10.29 -8.45
CA ILE A 23 -9.39 -10.59 -7.28
C ILE A 23 -9.67 -9.32 -6.48
N PHE A 24 -8.62 -8.56 -6.14
CA PHE A 24 -8.74 -7.43 -5.23
C PHE A 24 -9.05 -6.12 -5.95
N GLN A 25 -8.60 -5.96 -7.20
CA GLN A 25 -8.69 -4.75 -8.04
C GLN A 25 -7.97 -3.52 -7.47
N SER A 26 -8.20 -3.22 -6.20
CA SER A 26 -7.52 -2.22 -5.39
C SER A 26 -7.15 -2.80 -4.03
N PHE A 27 -5.93 -2.54 -3.57
CA PHE A 27 -5.54 -2.87 -2.19
C PHE A 27 -4.46 -1.92 -1.64
N ILE A 28 -4.37 -1.90 -0.30
CA ILE A 28 -3.40 -1.11 0.45
C ILE A 28 -2.43 -2.07 1.13
N VAL A 29 -1.13 -1.79 1.01
CA VAL A 29 -0.05 -2.54 1.69
C VAL A 29 0.48 -1.66 2.82
N PHE A 30 0.23 -2.07 4.06
CA PHE A 30 0.72 -1.40 5.25
C PHE A 30 2.05 -1.97 5.71
N LYS A 31 2.87 -1.14 6.36
CA LYS A 31 4.08 -1.57 7.04
C LYS A 31 3.79 -2.21 8.38
N GLY A 32 4.69 -3.10 8.76
CA GLY A 32 4.70 -3.81 10.04
C GLY A 32 3.71 -4.97 10.10
N GLY A 33 3.16 -5.22 11.29
CA GLY A 33 2.33 -6.40 11.51
C GLY A 33 1.51 -6.34 12.79
N LEU A 34 0.29 -6.87 12.73
CA LEU A 34 -0.64 -6.86 13.87
C LEU A 34 -0.56 -8.13 14.72
N SER A 35 0.07 -9.20 14.21
CA SER A 35 0.10 -10.50 14.90
C SER A 35 1.01 -10.48 16.12
N ASP A 36 0.63 -11.22 17.16
CA ASP A 36 1.45 -11.37 18.38
C ASP A 36 2.83 -11.95 18.03
N GLY A 37 2.88 -12.88 17.08
CA GLY A 37 4.16 -13.44 16.59
C GLY A 37 5.08 -12.39 15.99
N TYR A 38 4.55 -11.45 15.19
CA TYR A 38 5.33 -10.33 14.67
C TYR A 38 5.83 -9.41 15.78
N LYS A 39 4.92 -9.00 16.68
CA LYS A 39 5.24 -8.09 17.79
C LYS A 39 6.30 -8.65 18.73
N ASN A 40 6.22 -9.94 19.03
CA ASN A 40 7.22 -10.62 19.84
C ASN A 40 8.58 -10.68 19.13
N ASP A 41 8.61 -11.02 17.83
CA ASP A 41 9.86 -11.13 17.05
C ASP A 41 10.61 -9.79 16.97
N ILE A 42 9.91 -8.68 16.72
CA ILE A 42 10.54 -7.34 16.68
C ILE A 42 11.03 -6.91 18.06
N ALA A 43 10.29 -7.22 19.13
CA ALA A 43 10.66 -6.89 20.50
C ALA A 43 11.90 -7.67 20.95
N GLU A 44 11.98 -8.96 20.62
CA GLU A 44 13.15 -9.81 20.89
C GLU A 44 14.40 -9.33 20.14
N LYS A 45 14.23 -8.84 18.91
CA LYS A 45 15.32 -8.31 18.08
C LYS A 45 15.68 -6.85 18.38
N GLY A 46 14.90 -6.16 19.20
CA GLY A 46 15.07 -4.73 19.49
C GLY A 46 14.87 -3.83 18.27
N ILE A 47 14.05 -4.27 17.30
CA ILE A 47 13.73 -3.51 16.09
C ILE A 47 12.59 -2.54 16.43
N PRO A 48 12.67 -1.25 16.04
CA PRO A 48 11.56 -0.32 16.18
C PRO A 48 10.27 -0.83 15.52
N ASP A 49 9.15 -0.65 16.21
CA ASP A 49 7.83 -1.01 15.67
C ASP A 49 7.33 0.10 14.74
N ASP A 50 7.55 -0.11 13.44
CA ASP A 50 7.07 0.77 12.36
C ASP A 50 5.70 0.31 11.82
N THR A 51 4.92 -0.42 12.61
CA THR A 51 3.55 -0.80 12.24
C THR A 51 2.66 0.42 12.09
N TYR A 52 1.85 0.42 11.03
CA TYR A 52 0.85 1.45 10.78
C TYR A 52 -0.07 1.68 11.98
N LYS A 53 -0.37 2.96 12.23
CA LYS A 53 -1.34 3.43 13.23
C LYS A 53 -2.23 4.49 12.59
N GLU A 54 -3.53 4.45 12.87
CA GLU A 54 -4.51 5.40 12.33
C GLU A 54 -4.19 6.85 12.75
N ASP A 55 -3.72 7.04 13.98
CA ASP A 55 -3.32 8.33 14.56
C ASP A 55 -1.87 8.74 14.20
N GLY A 56 -1.26 8.03 13.25
CA GLY A 56 0.11 8.25 12.81
C GLY A 56 0.22 9.01 11.49
N ILE A 57 1.47 9.37 11.17
CA ILE A 57 1.84 9.85 9.84
C ILE A 57 2.08 8.62 8.95
N ALA A 58 1.41 8.56 7.80
CA ALA A 58 1.60 7.51 6.82
C ALA A 58 1.74 8.10 5.41
N LEU A 59 2.83 7.74 4.72
CA LEU A 59 3.05 8.10 3.32
C LEU A 59 2.82 6.87 2.46
N PHE A 60 1.93 6.97 1.48
CA PHE A 60 1.62 5.90 0.54
C PHE A 60 2.09 6.28 -0.86
N ARG A 61 2.84 5.40 -1.51
CA ARG A 61 3.09 5.47 -2.95
C ARG A 61 1.91 4.85 -3.68
N VAL A 62 1.33 5.60 -4.62
CA VAL A 62 0.25 5.12 -5.48
C VAL A 62 0.83 4.61 -6.78
N GLN A 63 0.43 3.41 -7.19
CA GLN A 63 0.82 2.80 -8.45
C GLN A 63 -0.30 1.92 -8.99
N GLY A 64 -0.20 1.58 -10.28
CA GLY A 64 -1.22 0.81 -10.96
C GLY A 64 -1.29 1.15 -12.44
N THR A 65 -2.12 0.40 -13.16
CA THR A 65 -2.37 0.62 -14.59
C THR A 65 -3.80 1.03 -14.89
N GLY A 66 -4.67 1.13 -13.87
CA GLY A 66 -6.08 1.48 -14.04
C GLY A 66 -6.97 0.99 -12.90
N PRO A 67 -8.30 1.10 -13.06
CA PRO A 67 -9.32 0.75 -12.05
C PRO A 67 -9.16 -0.62 -11.41
N ASP A 68 -8.78 -1.59 -12.22
CA ASP A 68 -8.74 -3.02 -11.87
C ASP A 68 -7.34 -3.45 -11.40
N ASN A 69 -6.43 -2.50 -11.28
CA ASN A 69 -5.06 -2.70 -10.83
C ASN A 69 -4.54 -1.42 -10.17
N MET A 70 -4.95 -1.19 -8.93
CA MET A 70 -4.52 -0.06 -8.11
C MET A 70 -3.90 -0.53 -6.81
N GLN A 71 -2.81 0.11 -6.41
CA GLN A 71 -2.12 -0.18 -5.16
C GLN A 71 -1.76 1.13 -4.46
N ALA A 72 -1.91 1.14 -3.14
CA ALA A 72 -1.29 2.12 -2.27
C ALA A 72 -0.33 1.39 -1.34
N ILE A 73 0.97 1.67 -1.45
CA ILE A 73 2.01 0.99 -0.68
C ILE A 73 2.60 1.97 0.32
N GLN A 74 2.49 1.66 1.61
CA GLN A 74 3.08 2.49 2.65
C GLN A 74 4.60 2.47 2.57
N VAL A 75 5.21 3.65 2.49
CA VAL A 75 6.66 3.87 2.46
C VAL A 75 7.09 4.68 3.69
N GLU A 76 8.39 4.85 3.89
CA GLU A 76 8.90 5.72 4.96
C GLU A 76 8.40 7.15 4.73
N ALA A 77 7.85 7.79 5.78
CA ALA A 77 7.34 9.16 5.73
C ALA A 77 8.47 10.21 5.75
N VAL A 78 9.41 10.08 4.81
CA VAL A 78 10.57 10.95 4.65
C VAL A 78 10.65 11.43 3.19
N ALA A 79 11.20 12.62 2.99
CA ALA A 79 11.29 13.22 1.65
C ALA A 79 12.09 12.37 0.64
N SER A 80 13.08 11.60 1.11
CA SER A 80 13.90 10.71 0.27
C SER A 80 13.14 9.51 -0.29
N SER A 81 11.93 9.20 0.22
CA SER A 81 11.05 8.16 -0.33
C SER A 81 10.31 8.59 -1.58
N LEU A 82 10.24 9.89 -1.86
CA LEU A 82 9.56 10.43 -3.03
C LEU A 82 10.36 10.18 -4.31
N ASN A 83 9.64 9.86 -5.38
CA ASN A 83 10.19 9.63 -6.70
C ASN A 83 9.27 10.26 -7.74
N SER A 84 9.84 11.06 -8.66
CA SER A 84 9.10 11.84 -9.66
C SER A 84 8.24 11.00 -10.62
N SER A 85 8.41 9.68 -10.65
CA SER A 85 7.64 8.75 -11.50
C SER A 85 6.30 8.34 -10.89
N TYR A 86 6.06 8.64 -9.60
CA TYR A 86 4.88 8.18 -8.88
C TYR A 86 4.12 9.35 -8.23
N CYS A 87 2.87 9.07 -7.88
CA CYS A 87 2.09 9.93 -7.00
C CYS A 87 2.07 9.35 -5.59
N TYR A 88 1.83 10.21 -4.61
CA TYR A 88 1.86 9.85 -3.20
C TYR A 88 0.71 10.50 -2.44
N ILE A 89 0.23 9.80 -1.41
CA ILE A 89 -0.76 10.28 -0.44
C ILE A 89 -0.08 10.32 0.92
N LEU A 90 0.02 11.49 1.52
CA LEU A 90 0.48 11.68 2.89
C LEU A 90 -0.73 11.89 3.79
N HIS A 91 -0.99 10.91 4.65
CA HIS A 91 -1.94 11.00 5.75
C HIS A 91 -1.22 11.50 7.00
N SER A 92 -1.74 12.55 7.62
CA SER A 92 -1.23 13.10 8.88
C SER A 92 -2.42 13.54 9.72
N ASP A 93 -2.75 12.74 10.74
CA ASP A 93 -3.90 12.95 11.62
C ASP A 93 -5.20 13.14 10.83
N SER A 94 -5.77 14.35 10.81
CA SER A 94 -7.00 14.68 10.10
C SER A 94 -6.78 15.32 8.72
N THR A 95 -5.52 15.40 8.25
CA THR A 95 -5.17 16.09 7.01
C THR A 95 -4.53 15.14 6.03
N ILE A 96 -4.95 15.22 4.78
CA ILE A 96 -4.41 14.43 3.69
C ILE A 96 -3.81 15.37 2.64
N PHE A 97 -2.57 15.09 2.26
CA PHE A 97 -1.88 15.78 1.18
C PHE A 97 -1.61 14.80 0.05
N THR A 98 -1.76 15.27 -1.19
CA THR A 98 -1.35 14.53 -2.38
C THR A 98 -0.11 15.17 -2.98
N TRP A 99 0.85 14.35 -3.39
CA TRP A 99 2.02 14.80 -4.14
C TRP A 99 2.08 14.07 -5.46
N SER A 100 2.21 14.82 -6.56
CA SER A 100 2.31 14.27 -7.91
C SER A 100 3.71 14.50 -8.45
N GLY A 101 4.41 13.40 -8.76
CA GLY A 101 5.72 13.48 -9.36
C GLY A 101 5.69 14.12 -10.75
N SER A 102 6.77 14.80 -11.13
CA SER A 102 6.82 15.55 -12.40
C SER A 102 6.74 14.69 -13.67
N LEU A 103 6.91 13.37 -13.55
CA LEU A 103 6.80 12.42 -14.66
C LEU A 103 5.47 11.65 -14.65
N THR A 104 4.53 12.04 -13.77
CA THR A 104 3.21 11.39 -13.66
C THR A 104 2.23 11.94 -14.69
N THR A 105 1.29 11.10 -15.13
CA THR A 105 0.22 11.44 -16.07
C THR A 105 -1.09 11.74 -15.34
N SER A 106 -2.11 12.20 -16.08
CA SER A 106 -3.49 12.32 -15.57
C SER A 106 -4.02 11.00 -15.02
N ASP A 107 -3.68 9.88 -15.65
CA ASP A 107 -4.16 8.56 -15.26
C ASP A 107 -3.63 8.19 -13.87
N ASN A 108 -2.35 8.49 -13.59
CA ASN A 108 -1.77 8.29 -12.26
C ASN A 108 -2.48 9.14 -11.19
N GLN A 109 -2.86 10.37 -11.53
CA GLN A 109 -3.58 11.26 -10.62
C GLN A 109 -5.01 10.78 -10.36
N GLU A 110 -5.68 10.19 -11.36
CA GLU A 110 -6.98 9.54 -11.17
C GLU A 110 -6.89 8.37 -10.17
N LEU A 111 -5.81 7.58 -10.21
CA LEU A 111 -5.60 6.50 -9.23
C LEU A 111 -5.48 7.05 -7.80
N VAL A 112 -4.84 8.21 -7.63
CA VAL A 112 -4.73 8.87 -6.32
C VAL A 112 -6.10 9.24 -5.79
N GLU A 113 -6.91 9.93 -6.59
CA GLU A 113 -8.26 10.35 -6.20
C GLU A 113 -9.10 9.15 -5.75
N ARG A 114 -9.01 8.03 -6.47
CA ARG A 114 -9.74 6.81 -6.12
C ARG A 114 -9.21 6.13 -4.86
N GLN A 115 -7.90 6.20 -4.62
CA GLN A 115 -7.28 5.66 -3.39
C GLN A 115 -7.57 6.55 -2.18
N LEU A 116 -7.83 7.85 -2.35
CA LEU A 116 -8.24 8.73 -1.26
C LEU A 116 -9.53 8.24 -0.59
N ASP A 117 -10.48 7.72 -1.36
CA ASP A 117 -11.74 7.18 -0.80
C ASP A 117 -11.51 5.94 0.07
N LEU A 118 -10.44 5.19 -0.17
CA LEU A 118 -10.09 3.98 0.60
C LEU A 118 -9.23 4.30 1.83
N ILE A 119 -8.40 5.35 1.76
CA ILE A 119 -7.50 5.76 2.85
C ILE A 119 -8.20 6.69 3.85
N LYS A 120 -9.27 7.38 3.46
CA LYS A 120 -10.05 8.31 4.31
C LYS A 120 -10.96 7.63 5.36
N VAL A 121 -10.93 6.31 5.49
CA VAL A 121 -11.82 5.56 6.41
C VAL A 121 -11.27 5.54 7.82
#